data_AF-A0A9E3U076-F1
#
_entry.id   AF-A0A9E3U076-F1
#
_cell.length_a   1.000
_cell.length_b   1.000
_cell.length_c   1.000
_cell.angle_alpha   90.00
_cell.angle_beta   90.00
_cell.angle_gamma   90.00
#
_symmetry.space_group_name_H-M   'P 1'
#
loop_
_entity.id
_entity.type
_entity.pdbx_description
1 polymer ?
#
loop_
_entity_poly.entity_id
_entity_poly.type
_entity_poly.pdbx_seq_one_letter_code
_entity_poly.pdbx_strand_id
1 'polypeptide(L)'
;MRLFLYEFVTGGGWRLVENAPPGGSLLTEGRAMLLAAALDFLALEDVEVDIPWDARLATPPELTSPRVRLQFVESATDLDKIVSRLAAAADWSLVVAPEFDNHLLYACRQVIAAGGRLLGPTPEFIAIASDKHATA
;
A
#
# COMPACT_ATOMS: atom_id res chain seq x y z
N MET A 1 -2.62 -18.38 -2.27
CA MET A 1 -1.61 -17.32 -2.53
C MET A 1 -1.95 -16.13 -1.66
N ARG A 2 -0.94 -15.52 -1.04
CA ARG A 2 -1.10 -14.37 -0.15
C ARG A 2 -0.49 -13.14 -0.79
N LEU A 3 -1.31 -12.10 -0.93
CA LEU A 3 -0.92 -10.84 -1.51
C LEU A 3 -0.83 -9.77 -0.42
N PHE A 4 0.24 -9.00 -0.41
CA PHE A 4 0.33 -7.75 0.32
C PHE A 4 -0.09 -6.59 -0.60
N LEU A 5 -1.15 -5.87 -0.24
CA LEU A 5 -1.60 -4.69 -0.98
C LEU A 5 -1.49 -3.46 -0.07
N TYR A 6 -0.68 -2.49 -0.49
CA TYR A 6 -0.47 -1.25 0.24
C TYR A 6 -0.83 -0.05 -0.63
N GLU A 7 -1.82 0.72 -0.19
CA GLU A 7 -2.09 2.05 -0.73
C GLU A 7 -1.74 3.10 0.32
N PHE A 8 -1.01 4.14 -0.07
CA PHE A 8 -0.39 5.10 0.85
C PHE A 8 -1.40 5.87 1.72
N VAL A 9 -2.45 6.42 1.12
CA VAL A 9 -3.38 7.31 1.82
C VAL A 9 -4.23 6.52 2.82
N THR A 10 -4.81 5.41 2.38
CA THR A 10 -5.67 4.55 3.21
C THR A 10 -4.88 3.64 4.14
N GLY A 11 -3.64 3.30 3.81
CA GLY A 11 -2.80 2.36 4.57
C GLY A 11 -1.92 2.99 5.64
N GLY A 12 -2.14 4.26 6.00
CA GLY A 12 -1.44 4.94 7.09
C GLY A 12 -0.22 5.76 6.70
N GLY A 13 0.14 5.79 5.40
CA GLY A 13 1.20 6.66 4.88
C GLY A 13 0.91 8.15 5.08
N TRP A 14 -0.38 8.54 5.10
CA TRP A 14 -0.78 9.93 5.38
C TRP A 14 -0.28 10.45 6.73
N ARG A 15 -0.02 9.58 7.71
CA ARG A 15 0.56 9.95 9.01
C ARG A 15 1.98 10.52 8.91
N LEU A 16 2.67 10.27 7.79
CA LEU A 16 3.99 10.86 7.48
C LEU A 16 3.87 12.29 6.94
N VAL A 17 2.71 12.65 6.42
CA VAL A 17 2.43 13.97 5.83
C VAL A 17 1.74 14.86 6.85
N GLU A 18 0.71 14.35 7.51
CA GLU A 18 -0.12 15.12 8.43
C GLU A 18 -0.66 14.27 9.60
N ASN A 19 -0.75 14.88 10.78
CA ASN A 19 -1.29 14.22 11.97
C ASN A 19 -2.84 14.10 11.94
N ALA A 20 -3.52 14.86 11.08
CA ALA A 20 -4.95 14.74 10.82
C ALA A 20 -5.26 13.52 9.93
N PRO A 21 -6.46 12.91 10.02
CA PRO A 21 -6.86 11.86 9.09
C PRO A 21 -6.92 12.38 7.65
N PRO A 22 -6.60 11.55 6.64
CA PRO A 22 -6.75 11.95 5.25
C PRO A 22 -8.22 12.24 4.92
N GLY A 23 -8.45 13.12 3.95
CA GLY A 23 -9.78 13.48 3.47
C GLY A 23 -9.75 13.98 2.02
N GLY A 24 -10.90 14.43 1.54
CA GLY A 24 -11.01 15.05 0.22
C GLY A 24 -10.75 14.11 -0.97
N SER A 25 -10.24 14.67 -2.08
CA SER A 25 -10.04 13.93 -3.32
C SER A 25 -8.97 12.84 -3.18
N LEU A 26 -7.86 13.12 -2.48
CA LEU A 26 -6.77 12.14 -2.30
C LEU A 26 -7.24 10.87 -1.58
N LEU A 27 -8.06 11.00 -0.52
CA LEU A 27 -8.65 9.83 0.13
C LEU A 27 -9.59 9.08 -0.81
N THR A 28 -10.37 9.81 -1.61
CA THR A 28 -11.32 9.21 -2.56
C THR A 28 -10.59 8.42 -3.63
N GLU A 29 -9.55 9.00 -4.23
CA GLU A 29 -8.72 8.39 -5.27
C GLU A 29 -7.93 7.20 -4.73
N GLY A 30 -7.25 7.36 -3.59
CA GLY A 30 -6.49 6.28 -2.94
C GLY A 30 -7.38 5.09 -2.60
N ARG A 31 -8.56 5.35 -2.02
CA ARG A 31 -9.55 4.30 -1.75
C ARG A 31 -10.03 3.62 -3.03
N ALA A 32 -10.31 4.37 -4.09
CA ALA A 32 -10.76 3.79 -5.35
C ALA A 32 -9.71 2.85 -5.94
N MET A 33 -8.43 3.24 -5.95
CA MET A 33 -7.33 2.40 -6.43
C MET A 33 -7.16 1.14 -5.57
N LEU A 34 -7.17 1.29 -4.23
CA LEU A 34 -7.09 0.14 -3.31
C LEU A 34 -8.23 -0.85 -3.56
N LEU A 35 -9.48 -0.36 -3.59
CA LEU A 35 -10.66 -1.20 -3.74
C LEU A 35 -10.67 -1.90 -5.10
N ALA A 36 -10.34 -1.20 -6.19
CA ALA A 36 -10.26 -1.80 -7.51
C ALA A 36 -9.28 -2.98 -7.53
N ALA A 37 -8.05 -2.77 -7.05
CA ALA A 37 -7.05 -3.83 -6.99
C ALA A 37 -7.47 -4.97 -6.06
N ALA A 38 -7.96 -4.67 -4.85
CA ALA A 38 -8.39 -5.69 -3.90
C ALA A 38 -9.51 -6.56 -4.45
N LEU A 39 -10.52 -5.97 -5.11
CA LEU A 39 -11.64 -6.71 -5.70
C LEU A 39 -11.19 -7.59 -6.85
N ASP A 40 -10.28 -7.12 -7.71
CA ASP A 40 -9.71 -7.92 -8.80
C ASP A 40 -8.95 -9.14 -8.26
N PHE A 41 -8.16 -8.97 -7.19
CA PHE A 41 -7.48 -10.08 -6.54
C PHE A 41 -8.47 -11.06 -5.88
N LEU A 42 -9.52 -10.55 -5.24
CA LEU A 42 -10.54 -11.38 -4.61
C LEU A 42 -11.40 -12.14 -5.62
N ALA A 43 -11.44 -11.74 -6.89
CA ALA A 43 -12.09 -12.52 -7.94
C ALA A 43 -11.40 -13.88 -8.18
N LEU A 44 -10.15 -14.04 -7.74
CA LEU A 44 -9.41 -15.31 -7.76
C LEU A 44 -9.70 -16.10 -6.47
N GLU A 45 -10.15 -17.34 -6.59
CA GLU A 45 -10.64 -18.14 -5.46
C GLU A 45 -9.57 -18.39 -4.37
N ASP A 46 -8.32 -18.60 -4.78
CA ASP A 46 -7.21 -18.96 -3.88
C ASP A 46 -6.35 -17.78 -3.42
N VAL A 47 -6.83 -16.54 -3.54
CA VAL A 47 -6.09 -15.33 -3.13
C VAL A 47 -6.63 -14.76 -1.83
N GLU A 48 -5.72 -14.57 -0.87
CA GLU A 48 -5.92 -13.78 0.35
C GLU A 48 -5.16 -12.46 0.21
N VAL A 49 -5.73 -11.36 0.74
CA VAL A 49 -5.14 -10.02 0.64
C VAL A 49 -4.92 -9.45 2.05
N ASP A 50 -3.66 -9.13 2.37
CA ASP A 50 -3.27 -8.40 3.57
C ASP A 50 -3.11 -6.91 3.24
N ILE A 51 -3.82 -6.06 3.99
CA ILE A 51 -3.90 -4.61 3.73
C ILE A 51 -3.61 -3.84 5.03
N PRO A 52 -2.56 -3.00 5.10
CA PRO A 52 -2.45 -1.98 6.12
C PRO A 52 -3.62 -1.01 5.99
N TRP A 53 -4.21 -0.62 7.11
CA TRP A 53 -5.37 0.26 7.12
C TRP A 53 -5.20 1.32 8.20
N ASP A 54 -5.30 2.60 7.86
CA ASP A 54 -5.24 3.69 8.83
C ASP A 54 -6.42 3.57 9.79
N ALA A 55 -6.13 3.37 11.08
CA ALA A 55 -7.13 3.19 12.13
C ALA A 55 -8.09 4.38 12.29
N ARG A 56 -7.75 5.56 11.73
CA ARG A 56 -8.60 6.75 11.74
C ARG A 56 -9.71 6.69 10.69
N LEU A 57 -9.70 5.71 9.77
CA LEU A 57 -10.65 5.58 8.68
C LEU A 57 -11.70 4.51 8.95
N ALA A 58 -12.95 4.83 8.63
CA ALA A 58 -14.02 3.84 8.61
C ALA A 58 -13.76 2.76 7.56
N THR A 59 -13.83 1.49 7.97
CA THR A 59 -13.64 0.34 7.09
C THR A 59 -14.77 0.24 6.07
N PRO A 60 -14.47 0.21 4.76
CA PRO A 60 -15.48 0.04 3.73
C PRO A 60 -16.02 -1.40 3.70
N PRO A 61 -17.30 -1.62 3.38
CA PRO A 61 -17.92 -2.95 3.38
C PRO A 61 -17.25 -3.94 2.41
N GLU A 62 -16.65 -3.44 1.32
CA GLU A 62 -15.92 -4.23 0.33
C GLU A 62 -14.71 -4.96 0.94
N LEU A 63 -14.16 -4.46 2.05
CA LEU A 63 -13.02 -5.06 2.75
C LEU A 63 -13.42 -5.99 3.91
N THR A 64 -14.70 -6.37 3.99
CA THR A 64 -15.22 -7.30 5.04
C THR A 64 -15.16 -8.78 4.65
N SER A 65 -14.65 -9.08 3.45
CA SER A 65 -14.43 -10.45 2.99
C SER A 65 -13.52 -11.23 3.96
N PRO A 66 -13.79 -12.52 4.26
CA PRO A 66 -12.93 -13.33 5.12
C PRO A 66 -11.52 -13.56 4.53
N ARG A 67 -11.34 -13.33 3.22
CA ARG A 67 -10.04 -13.40 2.53
C ARG A 67 -9.25 -12.09 2.61
N VAL A 68 -9.81 -11.04 3.22
CA VAL A 68 -9.13 -9.78 3.49
C VAL A 68 -8.72 -9.74 4.95
N ARG A 69 -7.46 -9.40 5.21
CA ARG A 69 -6.94 -9.15 6.56
C ARG A 69 -6.43 -7.73 6.66
N LEU A 70 -7.15 -6.91 7.43
CA LEU A 70 -6.72 -5.55 7.72
C LEU A 70 -5.72 -5.55 8.88
N GLN A 71 -4.61 -4.83 8.70
CA GLN A 71 -3.64 -4.53 9.75
C GLN A 71 -3.75 -3.05 10.09
N PHE A 72 -4.41 -2.75 11.22
CA PHE A 72 -4.65 -1.37 11.61
C PHE A 72 -3.34 -0.65 11.97
N VAL A 73 -3.14 0.51 11.35
CA VAL A 73 -1.98 1.39 11.55
C VAL A 73 -2.38 2.52 12.49
N GLU A 74 -1.92 2.39 13.74
CA GLU A 74 -2.21 3.33 14.82
C GLU A 74 -1.23 4.52 14.83
N SER A 75 -0.01 4.31 14.32
CA SER A 75 1.04 5.33 14.29
C SER A 75 1.95 5.21 13.06
N ALA A 76 2.65 6.29 12.72
CA ALA A 76 3.67 6.28 11.67
C ALA A 76 4.81 5.28 11.98
N THR A 77 5.18 5.13 13.26
CA THR A 77 6.21 4.19 13.70
C THR A 77 5.81 2.72 13.50
N ASP A 78 4.51 2.42 13.53
CA ASP A 78 4.00 1.07 13.31
C ASP A 78 3.96 0.71 11.82
N LEU A 79 3.81 1.72 10.94
CA LEU A 79 3.67 1.52 9.51
C LEU A 79 4.84 0.71 8.93
N ASP A 80 6.09 1.11 9.19
CA ASP A 80 7.26 0.43 8.64
C ASP A 80 7.33 -1.04 9.08
N LYS A 81 6.99 -1.32 10.34
CA LYS A 81 6.96 -2.69 10.89
C LYS A 81 5.87 -3.51 10.24
N ILE A 82 4.69 -2.93 10.03
CA ILE A 82 3.55 -3.59 9.38
C ILE A 82 3.90 -3.89 7.93
N VAL A 83 4.38 -2.90 7.17
CA VAL A 83 4.80 -3.06 5.77
C VAL A 83 5.86 -4.16 5.64
N SER A 84 6.93 -4.10 6.44
CA SER A 84 8.01 -5.09 6.38
C SER A 84 7.50 -6.50 6.70
N ARG A 85 6.70 -6.66 7.75
CA ARG A 85 6.15 -7.96 8.14
C ARG A 85 5.22 -8.54 7.08
N LEU A 86 4.33 -7.71 6.51
CA LEU A 86 3.38 -8.18 5.50
C LEU A 86 4.08 -8.50 4.18
N ALA A 87 5.04 -7.67 3.76
CA ALA A 87 5.85 -7.91 2.57
C ALA A 87 6.64 -9.23 2.66
N ALA A 88 7.26 -9.50 3.81
CA ALA A 88 8.03 -10.73 4.03
C ALA A 88 7.16 -12.00 4.03
N ALA A 89 5.88 -11.87 4.42
CA ALA A 89 4.96 -13.00 4.54
C ALA A 89 4.10 -13.24 3.28
N ALA A 90 4.16 -12.34 2.31
CA ALA A 90 3.37 -12.42 1.08
C ALA A 90 4.15 -13.07 -0.06
N ASP A 91 3.44 -13.76 -0.94
CA ASP A 91 4.01 -14.28 -2.19
C ASP A 91 4.35 -13.13 -3.16
N TRP A 92 3.57 -12.06 -3.10
CA TRP A 92 3.64 -10.89 -3.95
C TRP A 92 3.12 -9.64 -3.23
N SER A 93 3.62 -8.47 -3.62
CA SER A 93 3.30 -7.17 -3.03
C SER A 93 2.95 -6.15 -4.11
N LEU A 94 1.77 -5.54 -4.04
CA LEU A 94 1.41 -4.38 -4.86
C LEU A 94 1.45 -3.12 -3.99
N VAL A 95 2.21 -2.12 -4.41
CA VAL A 95 2.36 -0.84 -3.71
C VAL A 95 1.82 0.27 -4.60
N VAL A 96 0.90 1.06 -4.05
CA VAL A 96 0.33 2.25 -4.67
C VAL A 96 0.62 3.42 -3.73
N ALA A 97 1.46 4.34 -4.17
CA ALA A 97 1.86 5.48 -3.37
C ALA A 97 2.25 6.63 -4.30
N PRO A 98 2.16 7.89 -3.84
CA PRO A 98 2.60 9.01 -4.65
C PRO A 98 4.13 9.00 -4.83
N GLU A 99 4.58 9.55 -5.95
CA GLU A 99 6.01 9.66 -6.27
C GLU A 99 6.69 10.86 -5.58
N PHE A 100 5.92 11.87 -5.17
CA PHE A 100 6.48 13.03 -4.47
C PHE A 100 7.16 12.61 -3.17
N ASP A 101 8.22 13.34 -2.81
CA ASP A 101 9.08 13.03 -1.65
C ASP A 101 9.56 11.57 -1.57
N ASN A 102 9.58 10.87 -2.72
CA ASN A 102 9.99 9.48 -2.86
C ASN A 102 9.14 8.48 -2.07
N HIS A 103 7.87 8.77 -1.75
CA HIS A 103 7.03 7.84 -0.96
C HIS A 103 6.88 6.47 -1.60
N LEU A 104 6.59 6.40 -2.91
CA LEU A 104 6.55 5.14 -3.66
C LEU A 104 7.89 4.41 -3.64
N LEU A 105 8.98 5.11 -3.94
CA LEU A 105 10.32 4.53 -3.95
C LEU A 105 10.71 3.97 -2.58
N TYR A 106 10.43 4.70 -1.51
CA TYR A 106 10.68 4.26 -0.14
C TYR A 106 9.89 2.99 0.18
N ALA A 107 8.58 2.97 -0.07
CA ALA A 107 7.73 1.82 0.21
C ALA A 107 8.16 0.57 -0.60
N CYS A 108 8.48 0.73 -1.89
CA CYS A 108 8.99 -0.37 -2.71
C CYS A 108 10.34 -0.89 -2.22
N ARG A 109 11.25 -0.01 -1.79
CA ARG A 109 12.52 -0.43 -1.18
C ARG A 109 12.30 -1.20 0.12
N GLN A 110 11.35 -0.79 0.94
CA GLN A 110 11.01 -1.52 2.17
C GLN A 110 10.49 -2.93 1.89
N VAL A 111 9.66 -3.11 0.86
CA VAL A 111 9.21 -4.44 0.42
C VAL A 111 10.41 -5.32 0.06
N ILE A 112 11.33 -4.82 -0.76
CA ILE A 112 12.51 -5.57 -1.20
C ILE A 112 13.45 -5.88 -0.03
N ALA A 113 13.69 -4.90 0.86
CA ALA A 113 14.54 -5.09 2.03
C ALA A 113 13.98 -6.13 3.01
N ALA A 114 12.65 -6.28 3.08
CA ALA A 114 11.98 -7.31 3.86
C ALA A 114 11.98 -8.71 3.20
N GLY A 115 12.54 -8.85 2.00
CA GLY A 115 12.55 -10.10 1.23
C GLY A 115 11.26 -10.35 0.43
N GLY A 116 10.38 -9.35 0.33
CA GLY A 116 9.16 -9.40 -0.46
C GLY A 116 9.42 -9.28 -1.97
N ARG A 117 8.35 -9.45 -2.76
CA ARG A 117 8.39 -9.41 -4.23
C ARG A 117 7.38 -8.42 -4.77
N LEU A 118 7.80 -7.49 -5.62
CA LEU A 118 6.93 -6.45 -6.18
C LEU A 118 6.14 -6.97 -7.41
N LEU A 119 4.84 -6.70 -7.43
CA LEU A 119 4.00 -6.66 -8.64
C LEU A 119 3.99 -5.25 -9.20
N GLY A 120 5.13 -4.81 -9.69
CA GLY A 120 5.32 -3.45 -10.18
C GLY A 120 6.73 -3.24 -10.73
N PRO A 121 7.05 -2.02 -11.16
CA PRO A 121 8.40 -1.66 -11.58
C PRO A 121 9.42 -1.86 -10.45
N THR A 122 10.68 -2.06 -10.82
CA THR A 122 11.76 -2.15 -9.82
C THR A 122 12.03 -0.77 -9.20
N PRO A 123 12.62 -0.70 -7.98
CA PRO A 123 13.00 0.58 -7.38
C PRO A 123 13.89 1.46 -8.26
N GLU A 124 14.75 0.88 -9.09
CA GLU A 124 15.62 1.61 -10.03
C GLU A 124 14.80 2.30 -11.12
N PHE A 125 13.78 1.59 -11.65
CA PHE A 125 12.88 2.16 -12.64
C PHE A 125 12.01 3.26 -12.03
N ILE A 126 11.49 3.04 -10.81
CA ILE A 126 10.72 4.05 -10.07
C ILE A 126 11.56 5.31 -9.86
N ALA A 127 12.83 5.18 -9.43
CA ALA A 127 13.71 6.32 -9.20
C ALA A 127 13.90 7.20 -10.45
N ILE A 128 13.98 6.59 -11.64
CA ILE A 128 14.04 7.33 -12.91
C ILE A 128 12.67 7.97 -13.21
N ALA A 129 11.59 7.20 -13.11
CA ALA A 129 10.25 7.65 -13.46
C ALA A 129 9.72 8.78 -12.54
N SER A 130 10.21 8.84 -11.30
CA SER A 130 9.87 9.90 -10.35
C SER A 130 10.59 11.23 -10.62
N ASP A 131 11.61 11.26 -11.48
CA ASP A 131 12.30 12.48 -11.89
C ASP A 131 11.85 12.93 -13.29
N LYS A 132 11.15 14.06 -13.34
CA LYS A 132 10.64 14.65 -14.59
C LYS A 132 11.76 15.03 -15.56
N HIS A 133 12.94 15.38 -15.08
CA HIS A 133 14.09 15.69 -15.93
C HIS A 133 14.73 14.44 -16.51
N ALA A 134 14.69 13.33 -15.77
CA ALA A 134 15.24 12.06 -16.22
C ALA A 134 14.35 11.35 -17.27
N THR A 135 13.10 11.80 -17.43
CA THR A 135 12.09 11.19 -18.31
C THR A 135 11.67 12.05 -19.52
N ALA A 136 12.24 13.25 -19.66
CA ALA A 136 11.95 14.20 -20.74
C ALA A 136 12.81 14.03 -21.99
#